data_AF-A0A9Q8JII0-F1
#
_entry.id   AF-A0A9Q8JII0-F1
#
_cell.length_a   1.000
_cell.length_b   1.000
_cell.length_c   1.000
_cell.angle_alpha   90.00
_cell.angle_beta   90.00
_cell.angle_gamma   90.00
#
_symmetry.space_group_name_H-M   'P 1'
#
loop_
_entity.id
_entity.type
_entity.pdbx_description
1 polymer ?
#
loop_
_entity_poly.entity_id
_entity_poly.type
_entity_poly.pdbx_seq_one_letter_code
_entity_poly.pdbx_strand_id
1 'polypeptide(L)'
;MGKQVKFIGLGVVVVILATLGGFKFFDRVENGNVGIRYAISGGVRDKALSQGIHFVGLDYVTQYPIKTQSIKQRVAVATSDGKKTDVKISYSYHVDPSKAVAIYKKFGSADIHAIETGWLAQKLQKASRESMAKFTLLEVVGTDSTKAQAGILKSFQQAAEPYGFVVEDLSFGTPSIDEQTQKSIDDIIKAGQDNKKAELEAKTKETQAKADADAKITAANAEAEANNKINASINDQTIAYMEAQARLKHGWVTVQTNDAMVDAKGN
;
A
#
# COMPACT_ATOMS: atom_id res chain seq x y z
N MET A 1 -19.30 -7.14 85.95
CA MET A 1 -19.73 -7.24 84.54
C MET A 1 -19.02 -6.27 83.59
N GLY A 2 -18.62 -5.05 83.99
CA GLY A 2 -18.06 -4.06 83.07
C GLY A 2 -16.70 -4.35 82.41
N LYS A 3 -15.82 -5.19 82.99
CA LYS A 3 -14.53 -5.56 82.36
C LYS A 3 -14.71 -6.56 81.21
N GLN A 4 -15.54 -7.58 81.40
CA GLN A 4 -15.85 -8.61 80.39
C GLN A 4 -16.48 -8.00 79.13
N VAL A 5 -17.43 -7.08 79.28
CA VAL A 5 -18.08 -6.37 78.16
C VAL A 5 -17.10 -5.49 77.39
N LYS A 6 -16.12 -4.87 78.06
CA LYS A 6 -15.05 -4.09 77.41
C LYS A 6 -14.09 -4.97 76.60
N PHE A 7 -13.75 -6.16 77.08
CA PHE A 7 -12.91 -7.11 76.35
C PHE A 7 -13.62 -7.69 75.12
N ILE A 8 -14.92 -7.99 75.24
CA ILE A 8 -15.73 -8.46 74.11
C ILE A 8 -15.88 -7.34 73.07
N GLY A 9 -16.16 -6.09 73.50
CA GLY A 9 -16.23 -4.94 72.60
C GLY A 9 -14.91 -4.65 71.87
N LEU A 10 -13.77 -4.74 72.57
CA LEU A 10 -12.44 -4.59 71.96
C LEU A 10 -12.15 -5.70 70.95
N GLY A 11 -12.51 -6.95 71.27
CA GLY A 11 -12.37 -8.08 70.35
C GLY A 11 -13.17 -7.91 69.06
N VAL A 12 -14.41 -7.44 69.16
CA VAL A 12 -15.27 -7.15 67.99
C VAL A 12 -14.68 -6.03 67.13
N VAL A 13 -14.17 -4.95 67.73
CA VAL A 13 -13.52 -3.85 66.99
C VAL A 13 -12.25 -4.33 66.27
N VAL A 14 -11.44 -5.17 66.90
CA VAL A 14 -10.24 -5.74 66.28
C VAL A 14 -10.60 -6.66 65.11
N VAL A 15 -11.65 -7.49 65.23
CA VAL A 15 -12.12 -8.36 64.15
C VAL A 15 -12.68 -7.55 62.97
N ILE A 16 -13.41 -6.47 63.25
CA ILE A 16 -13.93 -5.55 62.21
C ILE A 16 -12.78 -4.81 61.52
N LEU A 17 -11.79 -4.31 62.26
CA LEU A 17 -10.62 -3.65 61.67
C LEU A 17 -9.73 -4.63 60.89
N ALA A 18 -9.60 -5.87 61.35
CA ALA A 18 -8.87 -6.92 60.65
C ALA A 18 -9.58 -7.38 59.38
N THR A 19 -10.92 -7.45 59.38
CA THR A 19 -11.69 -7.78 58.17
C THR A 19 -11.69 -6.63 57.17
N LEU A 20 -11.93 -5.38 57.62
CA LEU A 20 -11.86 -4.20 56.75
C LEU A 20 -10.44 -3.92 56.23
N GLY A 21 -9.42 -4.15 57.06
CA GLY A 21 -8.01 -4.03 56.67
C GLY A 21 -7.53 -5.20 55.80
N GLY A 22 -8.04 -6.41 56.03
CA GLY A 22 -7.69 -7.65 55.32
C GLY A 22 -7.90 -7.58 53.82
N PHE A 23 -8.98 -6.91 53.36
CA PHE A 23 -9.29 -6.78 51.93
C PHE A 23 -8.35 -5.85 51.16
N LYS A 24 -7.63 -4.93 51.84
CA LYS A 24 -6.65 -4.04 51.18
C LYS A 24 -5.37 -4.76 50.77
N PHE A 25 -5.13 -5.99 51.23
CA PHE A 25 -3.90 -6.72 50.98
C PHE A 25 -3.92 -7.59 49.72
N PHE A 26 -5.06 -7.73 49.06
CA PHE A 26 -5.22 -8.50 47.84
C PHE A 26 -5.63 -7.58 46.68
N ASP A 27 -5.02 -7.79 45.52
CA ASP A 27 -5.41 -7.12 44.28
C ASP A 27 -5.66 -8.16 43.19
N ARG A 28 -6.57 -7.86 42.28
CA ARG A 28 -6.93 -8.72 41.16
C ARG A 28 -6.40 -8.11 39.87
N VAL A 29 -5.41 -8.77 39.29
CA VAL A 29 -4.97 -8.48 37.92
C VAL A 29 -6.02 -9.04 36.96
N GLU A 30 -6.63 -8.15 36.18
CA GLU A 30 -7.68 -8.52 35.24
C GLU A 30 -7.14 -9.43 34.14
N ASN A 31 -8.04 -10.22 33.53
CA ASN A 31 -7.66 -11.07 32.41
C ASN A 31 -7.20 -10.21 31.22
N GLY A 32 -6.08 -10.60 30.62
CA GLY A 32 -5.46 -9.85 29.53
C GLY A 32 -4.64 -8.63 29.97
N ASN A 33 -4.36 -8.50 31.27
CA ASN A 33 -3.44 -7.50 31.82
C ASN A 33 -2.28 -8.16 32.59
N VAL A 34 -1.22 -7.39 32.77
CA VAL A 34 -0.11 -7.68 33.69
C VAL A 34 -0.06 -6.61 34.78
N GLY A 35 0.10 -7.03 36.04
CA GLY A 35 0.16 -6.12 37.18
C GLY A 35 1.59 -5.76 37.57
N ILE A 36 1.88 -4.49 37.79
CA ILE A 36 3.18 -4.00 38.25
C ILE A 36 3.01 -3.51 39.68
N ARG A 37 3.75 -4.13 40.62
CA ARG A 37 3.73 -3.75 42.04
C ARG A 37 4.69 -2.63 42.33
N TYR A 38 4.20 -1.62 43.03
CA TYR A 38 4.97 -0.50 43.55
C TYR A 38 4.84 -0.41 45.07
N ALA A 39 5.98 -0.45 45.76
CA ALA A 39 6.00 -0.41 47.22
C ALA A 39 5.76 1.01 47.75
N ILE A 40 4.94 1.15 48.79
CA ILE A 40 4.72 2.44 49.49
C ILE A 40 6.04 3.01 50.04
N SER A 41 6.97 2.14 50.44
CA SER A 41 8.31 2.51 50.90
C SER A 41 9.25 3.01 49.80
N GLY A 42 8.80 3.04 48.55
CA GLY A 42 9.58 3.39 47.37
C GLY A 42 10.06 2.17 46.60
N GLY A 43 10.03 2.28 45.26
CA GLY A 43 10.59 1.31 44.33
C GLY A 43 9.57 0.36 43.69
N VAL A 44 9.87 -0.03 42.45
CA VAL A 44 9.09 -1.01 41.68
C VAL A 44 9.61 -2.41 42.01
N ARG A 45 8.73 -3.37 42.26
CA ARG A 45 9.13 -4.77 42.41
C ARG A 45 9.51 -5.33 41.04
N ASP A 46 10.64 -6.04 40.94
CA ASP A 46 11.18 -6.48 39.65
C ASP A 46 10.37 -7.58 38.96
N LYS A 47 9.38 -8.17 39.64
CA LYS A 47 8.51 -9.21 39.06
C LYS A 47 7.09 -8.68 38.83
N ALA A 48 6.67 -8.74 37.58
CA ALA A 48 5.30 -8.49 37.18
C ALA A 48 4.36 -9.63 37.63
N LEU A 49 3.13 -9.28 37.99
CA LEU A 49 2.08 -10.20 38.39
C LEU A 49 1.29 -10.69 37.17
N SER A 50 1.09 -11.99 37.07
CA SER A 50 0.20 -12.59 36.06
C SER A 50 -1.26 -12.30 36.36
N GLN A 51 -2.17 -12.60 35.44
CA GLN A 51 -3.62 -12.56 35.68
C GLN A 51 -4.02 -13.38 36.94
N GLY A 52 -5.02 -12.89 37.67
CA GLY A 52 -5.53 -13.54 38.88
C GLY A 52 -5.44 -12.68 40.14
N ILE A 53 -5.82 -13.28 41.27
CA ILE A 53 -5.78 -12.63 42.58
C ILE A 53 -4.41 -12.85 43.19
N HIS A 54 -3.74 -11.78 43.60
CA HIS A 54 -2.43 -11.81 44.24
C HIS A 54 -2.46 -11.09 45.57
N PHE A 55 -1.72 -11.62 46.55
CA PHE A 55 -1.43 -10.90 47.78
C PHE A 55 -0.35 -9.84 47.50
N VAL A 56 -0.72 -8.56 47.64
CA VAL A 56 0.11 -7.40 47.31
C VAL A 56 0.57 -6.62 48.54
N GLY A 57 0.09 -6.98 49.74
CA GLY A 57 0.49 -6.25 50.92
C GLY A 57 -0.13 -4.83 50.91
N LEU A 58 0.69 -3.82 51.18
CA LEU A 58 0.29 -2.42 51.00
C LEU A 58 0.75 -1.85 49.66
N ASP A 59 1.35 -2.67 48.78
CA ASP A 59 1.87 -2.21 47.49
C ASP A 59 0.71 -1.79 46.57
N TYR A 60 0.92 -0.75 45.76
CA TYR A 60 -0.01 -0.37 44.69
C TYR A 60 0.23 -1.23 43.45
N VAL A 61 -0.85 -1.57 42.73
CA VAL A 61 -0.76 -2.29 41.45
C VAL A 61 -1.24 -1.40 40.31
N THR A 62 -0.37 -1.19 39.32
CA THR A 62 -0.76 -0.61 38.04
C THR A 62 -0.82 -1.72 37.00
N GLN A 63 -1.89 -1.75 36.21
CA GLN A 63 -2.14 -2.80 35.24
C GLN A 63 -1.87 -2.28 33.82
N TYR A 64 -1.17 -3.08 33.01
CA TYR A 64 -0.97 -2.80 31.59
C TYR A 64 -1.54 -3.94 30.73
N PRO A 65 -2.17 -3.63 29.58
CA PRO A 65 -2.81 -4.63 28.74
C PRO A 65 -1.79 -5.43 27.94
N ILE A 66 -1.76 -6.74 28.19
CA ILE A 66 -1.03 -7.71 27.35
C ILE A 66 -1.91 -8.24 26.20
N LYS A 67 -3.22 -7.96 26.25
CA LYS A 67 -4.14 -8.17 25.14
C LYS A 67 -4.07 -6.99 24.16
N THR A 68 -4.31 -7.26 22.88
CA THR A 68 -4.38 -6.23 21.84
C THR A 68 -5.35 -5.11 22.21
N GLN A 69 -4.85 -3.88 22.13
CA GLN A 69 -5.59 -2.62 22.19
C GLN A 69 -5.65 -2.02 20.80
N SER A 70 -6.79 -1.44 20.43
CA SER A 70 -6.98 -0.79 19.13
C SER A 70 -7.24 0.70 19.34
N ILE A 71 -6.33 1.54 18.86
CA ILE A 71 -6.37 2.99 19.06
C ILE A 71 -6.59 3.67 17.71
N LYS A 72 -7.45 4.69 17.71
CA LYS A 72 -7.71 5.55 16.54
C LYS A 72 -7.26 6.96 16.86
N GLN A 73 -6.43 7.54 16.01
CA GLN A 73 -5.87 8.85 16.20
C GLN A 73 -5.82 9.63 14.89
N ARG A 74 -6.15 10.92 14.94
CA ARG A 74 -5.93 11.86 13.83
C ARG A 74 -4.55 12.49 13.98
N VAL A 75 -3.78 12.50 12.91
CA VAL A 75 -2.39 12.95 12.89
C VAL A 75 -2.22 14.01 11.80
N ALA A 76 -1.80 15.20 12.19
CA ALA A 76 -1.53 16.30 11.27
C ALA A 76 -0.12 16.18 10.68
N VAL A 77 0.00 16.04 9.37
CA VAL A 77 1.25 15.80 8.65
C VAL A 77 1.40 16.75 7.47
N ALA A 78 2.61 16.82 6.93
CA ALA A 78 2.87 17.46 5.65
C ALA A 78 3.56 16.45 4.73
N THR A 79 3.19 16.49 3.45
CA THR A 79 3.79 15.68 2.39
C THR A 79 5.06 16.32 1.84
N SER A 80 5.80 15.61 0.99
CA SER A 80 7.07 16.08 0.42
C SER A 80 6.93 17.36 -0.41
N ASP A 81 5.77 17.59 -1.01
CA ASP A 81 5.39 18.80 -1.74
C ASP A 81 4.85 19.93 -0.83
N GLY A 82 4.97 19.78 0.49
CA GLY A 82 4.63 20.81 1.49
C GLY A 82 3.15 20.97 1.77
N LYS A 83 2.27 20.12 1.22
CA LYS A 83 0.84 20.16 1.49
C LYS A 83 0.55 19.62 2.89
N LYS A 84 -0.16 20.40 3.68
CA LYS A 84 -0.60 20.02 5.03
C LYS A 84 -1.90 19.24 4.93
N THR A 85 -1.99 18.12 5.63
CA THR A 85 -3.19 17.27 5.67
C THR A 85 -3.30 16.55 7.01
N ASP A 86 -4.51 16.13 7.36
CA ASP A 86 -4.72 15.23 8.47
C ASP A 86 -5.00 13.82 7.97
N VAL A 87 -4.42 12.85 8.65
CA VAL A 87 -4.63 11.43 8.37
C VAL A 87 -5.24 10.77 9.60
N LYS A 88 -6.31 10.00 9.41
CA LYS A 88 -6.85 9.13 10.46
C LYS A 88 -6.06 7.82 10.45
N ILE A 89 -5.39 7.49 11.54
CA ILE A 89 -4.62 6.27 11.70
C ILE A 89 -5.29 5.41 12.76
N SER A 90 -5.45 4.11 12.46
CA SER A 90 -5.84 3.11 13.46
C SER A 90 -4.71 2.11 13.60
N TYR A 91 -4.21 1.90 14.82
CA TYR A 91 -3.15 0.94 15.10
C TYR A 91 -3.56 0.00 16.22
N SER A 92 -3.03 -1.21 16.18
CA SER A 92 -3.16 -2.18 17.25
C SER A 92 -1.83 -2.43 17.94
N TYR A 93 -1.86 -2.58 19.26
CA TYR A 93 -0.66 -2.86 20.04
C TYR A 93 -0.98 -3.66 21.29
N HIS A 94 0.02 -4.32 21.86
CA HIS A 94 -0.04 -4.88 23.21
C HIS A 94 1.26 -4.60 23.97
N VAL A 95 1.22 -4.74 25.29
CA VAL A 95 2.42 -4.67 26.12
C VAL A 95 3.12 -6.02 26.18
N ASP A 96 4.42 -6.01 25.95
CA ASP A 96 5.28 -7.16 26.21
C ASP A 96 5.36 -7.38 27.75
N PRO A 97 4.84 -8.51 28.27
CA PRO A 97 4.81 -8.77 29.70
C PRO A 97 6.21 -8.78 30.34
N SER A 98 7.25 -9.15 29.58
CA SER A 98 8.63 -9.19 30.07
C SER A 98 9.21 -7.78 30.32
N LYS A 99 8.67 -6.76 29.66
CA LYS A 99 9.10 -5.36 29.74
C LYS A 99 8.15 -4.47 30.54
N ALA A 100 7.05 -5.02 31.07
CA ALA A 100 6.04 -4.27 31.81
C ALA A 100 6.60 -3.46 33.00
N VAL A 101 7.58 -4.03 33.73
CA VAL A 101 8.28 -3.32 34.82
C VAL A 101 9.11 -2.15 34.30
N ALA A 102 9.74 -2.29 33.13
CA ALA A 102 10.52 -1.23 32.51
C ALA A 102 9.63 -0.06 32.02
N ILE A 103 8.43 -0.37 31.52
CA ILE A 103 7.41 0.65 31.19
C ILE A 103 7.11 1.48 32.44
N TYR A 104 6.76 0.83 33.55
CA TYR A 104 6.44 1.55 34.78
C TYR A 104 7.63 2.37 35.30
N LYS A 105 8.87 1.84 35.25
CA LYS A 105 10.07 2.61 35.65
C LYS A 105 10.26 3.87 34.79
N LYS A 106 9.86 3.84 33.51
CA LYS A 106 9.99 4.97 32.59
C LYS A 106 8.86 6.00 32.71
N PHE A 107 7.61 5.54 32.85
CA PHE A 107 6.43 6.40 32.85
C PHE A 107 5.83 6.65 34.24
N GLY A 108 6.41 6.03 35.27
CA GLY A 108 5.90 6.09 36.65
C GLY A 108 4.54 5.41 36.78
N SER A 109 3.70 5.96 37.64
CA SER A 109 2.33 5.51 37.88
C SER A 109 1.34 5.94 36.79
N ALA A 110 1.81 6.34 35.61
CA ALA A 110 0.94 6.66 34.50
C ALA A 110 0.14 5.42 34.09
N ASP A 111 -1.17 5.59 33.98
CA ASP A 111 -2.03 4.58 33.38
C ASP A 111 -1.74 4.44 31.88
N ILE A 112 -2.28 3.37 31.30
CA ILE A 112 -2.05 3.08 29.89
C ILE A 112 -2.62 4.16 28.97
N HIS A 113 -3.74 4.78 29.33
CA HIS A 113 -4.41 5.80 28.52
C HIS A 113 -3.59 7.09 28.42
N ALA A 114 -2.94 7.50 29.51
CA ALA A 114 -2.02 8.63 29.53
C ALA A 114 -0.79 8.37 28.65
N ILE A 115 -0.29 7.12 28.63
CA ILE A 115 0.82 6.72 27.75
C ILE A 115 0.38 6.71 26.27
N GLU A 116 -0.83 6.20 25.99
CA GLU A 116 -1.45 6.18 24.65
C GLU A 116 -1.59 7.59 24.07
N THR A 117 -2.28 8.47 24.80
CA THR A 117 -2.61 9.84 24.36
C THR A 117 -1.43 10.80 24.44
N GLY A 118 -0.40 10.45 25.22
CA GLY A 118 0.84 11.21 25.33
C GLY A 118 1.96 10.62 24.48
N TRP A 119 2.73 9.71 25.08
CA TRP A 119 4.00 9.27 24.50
C TRP A 119 3.84 8.46 23.21
N LEU A 120 2.91 7.50 23.16
CA LEU A 120 2.65 6.72 21.94
C LEU A 120 2.10 7.61 20.83
N ALA A 121 1.15 8.50 21.13
CA ALA A 121 0.66 9.51 20.19
C ALA A 121 1.79 10.38 19.61
N GLN A 122 2.77 10.79 20.43
CA GLN A 122 3.94 11.54 19.96
C GLN A 122 4.87 10.70 19.05
N LYS A 123 5.08 9.42 19.38
CA LYS A 123 5.88 8.51 18.53
C LYS A 123 5.20 8.27 17.18
N LEU A 124 3.90 8.03 17.20
CA LEU A 124 3.10 7.91 15.98
C LEU A 124 3.17 9.20 15.15
N GLN A 125 2.96 10.36 15.77
CA GLN A 125 3.05 11.66 15.11
C GLN A 125 4.41 11.90 14.44
N LYS A 126 5.50 11.49 15.08
CA LYS A 126 6.86 11.56 14.51
C LYS A 126 7.02 10.59 13.34
N ALA A 127 6.67 9.31 13.52
CA ALA A 127 6.76 8.29 12.48
C ALA A 127 5.94 8.66 11.23
N SER A 128 4.73 9.19 11.43
CA SER A 128 3.86 9.69 10.38
C SER A 128 4.49 10.85 9.61
N ARG A 129 5.09 11.83 10.30
CA ARG A 129 5.80 12.94 9.62
C ARG A 129 7.00 12.45 8.82
N GLU A 130 7.80 11.55 9.37
CA GLU A 130 9.00 11.01 8.71
C GLU A 130 8.65 10.17 7.47
N SER A 131 7.56 9.40 7.52
CA SER A 131 7.10 8.63 6.36
C SER A 131 6.47 9.54 5.30
N MET A 132 5.53 10.41 5.70
CA MET A 132 4.77 11.27 4.78
C MET A 132 5.64 12.31 4.07
N ALA A 133 6.73 12.77 4.70
CA ALA A 133 7.67 13.70 4.07
C ALA A 133 8.42 13.11 2.86
N LYS A 134 8.30 11.79 2.60
CA LYS A 134 8.94 11.11 1.46
C LYS A 134 8.05 11.03 0.22
N PHE A 135 6.76 11.32 0.36
CA PHE A 135 5.76 11.15 -0.69
C PHE A 135 4.99 12.44 -0.89
N THR A 136 4.65 12.75 -2.14
CA THR A 136 3.75 13.85 -2.49
C THR A 136 2.32 13.51 -2.07
N LEU A 137 1.46 14.52 -1.93
CA LEU A 137 0.04 14.28 -1.62
C LEU A 137 -0.64 13.36 -2.66
N LEU A 138 -0.33 13.55 -3.93
CA LEU A 138 -0.87 12.73 -5.03
C LEU A 138 -0.46 11.25 -4.90
N GLU A 139 0.80 10.99 -4.58
CA GLU A 139 1.32 9.63 -4.38
C GLU A 139 0.64 8.95 -3.17
N VAL A 140 0.45 9.67 -2.07
CA VAL A 140 -0.19 9.12 -0.85
C VAL A 140 -1.67 8.81 -1.09
N VAL A 141 -2.39 9.64 -1.84
CA VAL A 141 -3.80 9.41 -2.18
C VAL A 141 -3.96 8.31 -3.23
N GLY A 142 -2.97 8.17 -4.12
CA GLY A 142 -2.99 7.21 -5.22
C GLY A 142 -2.10 5.99 -4.96
N THR A 143 -0.95 5.97 -5.63
CA THR A 143 -0.16 4.76 -5.90
C THR A 143 0.67 4.25 -4.72
N ASP A 144 1.09 5.13 -3.82
CA ASP A 144 2.08 4.82 -2.77
C ASP A 144 1.51 4.87 -1.35
N SER A 145 0.18 4.90 -1.24
CA SER A 145 -0.56 4.78 0.03
C SER A 145 0.01 3.66 0.93
N THR A 146 0.12 2.45 0.39
CA THR A 146 0.61 1.27 1.11
C THR A 146 2.08 1.40 1.54
N LYS A 147 2.92 2.06 0.74
CA LYS A 147 4.33 2.33 1.08
C LYS A 147 4.43 3.33 2.21
N ALA A 148 3.61 4.39 2.18
CA ALA A 148 3.51 5.34 3.27
C ALA A 148 3.09 4.64 4.56
N GLN A 149 2.05 3.80 4.53
CA GLN A 149 1.60 2.99 5.68
C GLN A 149 2.72 2.13 6.26
N ALA A 150 3.40 1.36 5.41
CA ALA A 150 4.49 0.47 5.83
C ALA A 150 5.65 1.25 6.47
N GLY A 151 5.97 2.43 5.91
CA GLY A 151 6.97 3.33 6.48
C GLY A 151 6.60 3.84 7.88
N ILE A 152 5.32 4.18 8.10
CA ILE A 152 4.81 4.60 9.42
C ILE A 152 4.88 3.44 10.40
N LEU A 153 4.33 2.28 10.03
CA LEU A 153 4.30 1.08 10.87
C LEU A 153 5.72 0.71 11.34
N LYS A 154 6.66 0.59 10.40
CA LYS A 154 8.05 0.24 10.71
C LYS A 154 8.71 1.25 11.64
N SER A 155 8.56 2.55 11.36
CA SER A 155 9.18 3.60 12.18
C SER A 155 8.55 3.66 13.57
N PHE A 156 7.25 3.40 13.67
CA PHE A 156 6.53 3.37 14.94
C PHE A 156 6.93 2.15 15.79
N GLN A 157 7.00 0.96 15.18
CA GLN A 157 7.50 -0.26 15.83
C GLN A 157 8.91 -0.04 16.41
N GLN A 158 9.84 0.47 15.60
CA GLN A 158 11.22 0.75 16.03
C GLN A 158 11.29 1.74 17.21
N ALA A 159 10.36 2.69 17.29
CA ALA A 159 10.30 3.67 18.37
C ALA A 159 9.63 3.14 19.66
N ALA A 160 8.70 2.19 19.53
CA ALA A 160 7.82 1.71 20.59
C ALA A 160 8.34 0.41 21.27
N GLU A 161 8.83 -0.54 20.47
CA GLU A 161 9.22 -1.89 20.89
C GLU A 161 10.37 -1.93 21.92
N PRO A 162 11.41 -1.07 21.87
CA PRO A 162 12.44 -1.03 22.89
C PRO A 162 11.89 -0.72 24.29
N TYR A 163 10.73 -0.07 24.36
CA TYR A 163 10.08 0.29 25.61
C TYR A 163 8.96 -0.66 26.01
N GLY A 164 8.77 -1.77 25.30
CA GLY A 164 7.79 -2.81 25.66
C GLY A 164 6.40 -2.66 25.06
N PHE A 165 6.23 -1.77 24.08
CA PHE A 165 5.00 -1.67 23.30
C PHE A 165 5.19 -2.36 21.96
N VAL A 166 4.51 -3.48 21.75
CA VAL A 166 4.55 -4.24 20.51
C VAL A 166 3.42 -3.74 19.61
N VAL A 167 3.76 -3.00 18.57
CA VAL A 167 2.79 -2.53 17.57
C VAL A 167 2.60 -3.65 16.54
N GLU A 168 1.39 -4.20 16.47
CA GLU A 168 1.07 -5.38 15.67
C GLU A 168 0.72 -5.00 14.25
N ASP A 169 -0.21 -4.05 14.08
CA ASP A 169 -0.69 -3.59 12.80
C ASP A 169 -1.03 -2.10 12.83
N LEU A 170 -1.04 -1.48 11.66
CA LEU A 170 -1.40 -0.09 11.46
C LEU A 170 -2.09 0.08 10.11
N SER A 171 -3.28 0.65 10.15
CA SER A 171 -4.01 1.15 8.99
C SER A 171 -4.00 2.67 8.99
N PHE A 172 -3.81 3.28 7.83
CA PHE A 172 -3.99 4.72 7.65
C PHE A 172 -5.13 4.95 6.63
N GLY A 173 -6.02 5.89 6.95
CA GLY A 173 -7.11 6.27 6.06
C GLY A 173 -6.72 7.36 5.07
N THR A 174 -7.66 7.73 4.20
CA THR A 174 -7.46 8.78 3.20
C THR A 174 -7.11 10.12 3.87
N PRO A 175 -6.08 10.83 3.38
CA PRO A 175 -5.77 12.19 3.82
C PRO A 175 -6.97 13.14 3.65
N SER A 176 -7.19 13.99 4.66
CA SER A 176 -8.21 15.04 4.61
C SER A 176 -7.69 16.19 3.76
N ILE A 177 -8.33 16.46 2.62
CA ILE A 177 -7.95 17.54 1.70
C ILE A 177 -9.17 18.42 1.38
N ASP A 178 -8.91 19.68 1.06
CA ASP A 178 -9.94 20.61 0.63
C ASP A 178 -10.45 20.30 -0.79
N GLU A 179 -11.65 20.76 -1.13
CA GLU A 179 -12.29 20.48 -2.42
C GLU A 179 -11.47 20.96 -3.62
N GLN A 180 -10.77 22.09 -3.50
CA GLN A 180 -9.96 22.62 -4.59
C GLN A 180 -8.74 21.72 -4.85
N THR A 181 -8.07 21.25 -3.79
CA THR A 181 -6.97 20.29 -3.91
C THR A 181 -7.45 18.94 -4.45
N GLN A 182 -8.59 18.43 -3.97
CA GLN A 182 -9.20 17.20 -4.50
C GLN A 182 -9.46 17.33 -6.00
N LYS A 183 -10.12 18.42 -6.43
CA LYS A 183 -10.38 18.69 -7.84
C LYS A 183 -9.09 18.74 -8.66
N SER A 184 -8.06 19.40 -8.14
CA SER A 184 -6.76 19.47 -8.82
C SER A 184 -6.11 18.10 -8.99
N ILE A 185 -6.22 17.23 -7.98
CA ILE A 185 -5.76 15.84 -8.05
C ILE A 185 -6.56 15.05 -9.08
N ASP A 186 -7.88 15.18 -9.07
CA ASP A 186 -8.77 14.50 -10.03
C ASP A 186 -8.47 14.93 -11.48
N ASP A 187 -8.24 16.22 -11.71
CA ASP A 187 -7.85 16.76 -13.02
C ASP A 187 -6.48 16.22 -13.48
N ILE A 188 -5.50 16.10 -12.58
CA ILE A 188 -4.19 15.49 -12.88
C ILE A 188 -4.33 14.01 -13.22
N ILE A 189 -5.13 13.26 -12.44
CA ILE A 189 -5.39 11.84 -12.69
C ILE A 189 -6.03 11.67 -14.06
N LYS A 190 -7.04 12.49 -14.38
CA LYS A 190 -7.72 12.48 -15.67
C LYS A 190 -6.77 12.80 -16.81
N ALA A 191 -5.97 13.86 -16.70
CA ALA A 191 -4.98 14.22 -17.71
C ALA A 191 -3.94 13.11 -17.92
N GLY A 192 -3.51 12.43 -16.84
CA GLY A 192 -2.62 11.28 -16.93
C GLY A 192 -3.25 10.09 -17.67
N GLN A 193 -4.53 9.81 -17.42
CA GLN A 193 -5.28 8.77 -18.12
C GLN A 193 -5.46 9.10 -19.61
N ASP A 194 -5.79 10.35 -19.93
CA ASP A 194 -5.96 10.83 -21.31
C ASP A 194 -4.63 10.73 -22.08
N ASN A 195 -3.52 11.14 -21.47
CA ASN A 195 -2.19 10.98 -22.05
C ASN A 195 -1.84 9.51 -22.26
N LYS A 196 -2.14 8.63 -21.29
CA LYS A 196 -1.84 7.21 -21.44
C LYS A 196 -2.67 6.57 -22.55
N LYS A 197 -3.92 6.98 -22.70
CA LYS A 197 -4.79 6.56 -23.79
C LYS A 197 -4.23 6.99 -25.14
N ALA A 198 -3.82 8.26 -25.28
CA ALA A 198 -3.23 8.77 -26.52
C ALA A 198 -1.92 8.05 -26.88
N GLU A 199 -1.08 7.73 -25.90
CA GLU A 199 0.15 6.95 -26.11
C GLU A 199 -0.16 5.53 -26.62
N LEU A 200 -1.15 4.86 -26.01
CA LEU A 200 -1.60 3.54 -26.45
C LEU A 200 -2.20 3.57 -27.87
N GLU A 201 -2.99 4.61 -28.19
CA GLU A 201 -3.55 4.81 -29.53
C GLU A 201 -2.45 5.06 -30.57
N ALA A 202 -1.46 5.90 -30.25
CA ALA A 202 -0.32 6.16 -31.12
C ALA A 202 0.49 4.87 -31.38
N LYS A 203 0.79 4.11 -30.32
CA LYS A 203 1.48 2.81 -30.42
C LYS A 203 0.69 1.79 -31.25
N THR A 204 -0.64 1.79 -31.11
CA THR A 204 -1.52 0.93 -31.91
C THR A 204 -1.47 1.33 -33.38
N LYS A 205 -1.55 2.62 -33.71
CA LYS A 205 -1.44 3.10 -35.09
C LYS A 205 -0.06 2.80 -35.70
N GLU A 206 1.01 2.97 -34.94
CA GLU A 206 2.36 2.63 -35.39
C GLU A 206 2.48 1.12 -35.67
N THR A 207 1.95 0.28 -34.78
CA THR A 207 1.95 -1.17 -34.94
C THR A 207 1.14 -1.59 -36.16
N GLN A 208 -0.04 -0.98 -36.37
CA GLN A 208 -0.88 -1.23 -37.54
C GLN A 208 -0.17 -0.82 -38.84
N ALA A 209 0.45 0.37 -38.88
CA ALA A 209 1.17 0.84 -40.06
C ALA A 209 2.37 -0.05 -40.40
N LYS A 210 3.09 -0.57 -39.40
CA LYS A 210 4.15 -1.57 -39.61
C LYS A 210 3.59 -2.88 -40.17
N ALA A 211 2.51 -3.39 -39.57
CA ALA A 211 1.85 -4.60 -40.06
C ALA A 211 1.35 -4.45 -41.51
N ASP A 212 0.77 -3.30 -41.86
CA ASP A 212 0.31 -3.00 -43.21
C ASP A 212 1.48 -2.88 -44.21
N ALA A 213 2.60 -2.28 -43.81
CA ALA A 213 3.80 -2.20 -44.63
C ALA A 213 4.41 -3.59 -44.86
N ASP A 214 4.52 -4.41 -43.82
CA ASP A 214 5.03 -5.79 -43.90
C ASP A 214 4.11 -6.65 -44.78
N ALA A 215 2.79 -6.49 -44.66
CA ALA A 215 1.82 -7.15 -45.52
C ALA A 215 1.99 -6.74 -47.00
N LYS A 216 2.21 -5.45 -47.28
CA LYS A 216 2.48 -4.96 -48.65
C LYS A 216 3.78 -5.50 -49.22
N ILE A 217 4.86 -5.52 -48.43
CA ILE A 217 6.15 -6.09 -48.85
C ILE A 217 5.99 -7.58 -49.14
N THR A 218 5.30 -8.31 -48.26
CA THR A 218 5.03 -9.74 -48.42
C THR A 218 4.22 -10.00 -49.69
N ALA A 219 3.17 -9.21 -49.95
CA ALA A 219 2.36 -9.31 -51.15
C ALA A 219 3.17 -9.00 -52.42
N ALA A 220 3.97 -7.95 -52.43
CA ALA A 220 4.82 -7.58 -53.56
C ALA A 220 5.89 -8.66 -53.85
N ASN A 221 6.50 -9.24 -52.81
CA ASN A 221 7.44 -10.35 -52.95
C ASN A 221 6.76 -11.59 -53.51
N ALA A 222 5.56 -11.92 -53.02
CA ALA A 222 4.77 -13.05 -53.53
C ALA A 222 4.40 -12.86 -55.02
N GLU A 223 4.02 -11.65 -55.42
CA GLU A 223 3.72 -11.32 -56.82
C GLU A 223 4.97 -11.39 -57.70
N ALA A 224 6.11 -10.86 -57.24
CA ALA A 224 7.38 -10.96 -57.94
C ALA A 224 7.83 -12.42 -58.12
N GLU A 225 7.70 -13.25 -57.09
CA GLU A 225 7.97 -14.70 -57.18
C GLU A 225 7.03 -15.40 -58.16
N ALA A 226 5.73 -15.07 -58.16
CA ALA A 226 4.76 -15.62 -59.09
C ALA A 226 5.14 -15.26 -60.54
N ASN A 227 5.47 -13.99 -60.81
CA ASN A 227 5.89 -13.52 -62.12
C ASN A 227 7.19 -14.18 -62.59
N ASN A 228 8.17 -14.36 -61.70
CA ASN A 228 9.40 -15.08 -62.00
C ASN A 228 9.14 -16.55 -62.35
N LYS A 229 8.24 -17.23 -61.62
CA LYS A 229 7.83 -18.61 -61.94
C LYS A 229 7.11 -18.70 -63.28
N ILE A 230 6.22 -17.75 -63.59
CA ILE A 230 5.54 -17.68 -64.89
C ILE A 230 6.58 -17.49 -66.01
N ASN A 231 7.45 -16.48 -65.90
CA ASN A 231 8.50 -16.22 -66.90
C ASN A 231 9.44 -17.43 -67.09
N ALA A 232 9.85 -18.10 -66.02
CA ALA A 232 10.67 -19.30 -66.10
C ALA A 232 9.94 -20.49 -66.77
N SER A 233 8.60 -20.51 -66.71
CA SER A 233 7.76 -21.51 -67.39
C SER A 233 7.47 -21.17 -68.86
N ILE A 234 7.75 -19.94 -69.31
CA ILE A 234 7.61 -19.53 -70.71
C ILE A 234 8.87 -19.98 -71.47
N ASN A 235 8.70 -20.97 -72.33
CA ASN A 235 9.65 -21.39 -73.35
C ASN A 235 9.09 -21.18 -74.78
N ASP A 236 9.93 -21.29 -75.80
CA ASP A 236 9.55 -21.06 -77.21
C ASP A 236 8.34 -21.89 -77.67
N GLN A 237 8.17 -23.11 -77.15
CA GLN A 237 7.02 -23.96 -77.48
C GLN A 237 5.71 -23.42 -76.86
N THR A 238 5.74 -22.92 -75.63
CA THR A 238 4.59 -22.26 -75.00
C THR A 238 4.22 -20.94 -75.66
N ILE A 239 5.19 -20.13 -76.11
CA ILE A 239 4.91 -18.88 -76.84
C ILE A 239 4.21 -19.19 -78.17
N ALA A 240 4.76 -20.13 -78.96
CA ALA A 240 4.17 -20.54 -80.23
C ALA A 240 2.75 -21.11 -80.05
N TYR A 241 2.51 -21.86 -78.97
CA TYR A 241 1.18 -22.37 -78.64
C TYR A 241 0.19 -21.26 -78.25
N MET A 242 0.61 -20.27 -77.45
CA MET A 242 -0.23 -19.10 -77.10
C MET A 242 -0.54 -18.24 -78.33
N GLU A 243 0.42 -17.99 -79.20
CA GLU A 243 0.19 -17.31 -80.48
C GLU A 243 -0.81 -18.06 -81.36
N ALA A 244 -0.66 -19.38 -81.49
CA ALA A 244 -1.59 -20.19 -82.28
C ALA A 244 -3.03 -20.12 -81.73
N GLN A 245 -3.19 -20.12 -80.40
CA GLN A 245 -4.51 -19.93 -79.77
C GLN A 245 -5.08 -18.52 -79.97
N ALA A 246 -4.26 -17.47 -79.83
CA ALA A 246 -4.71 -16.10 -80.05
C ALA A 246 -5.15 -15.89 -81.52
N ARG A 247 -4.43 -16.49 -82.46
CA ARG A 247 -4.76 -16.47 -83.91
C ARG A 247 -6.08 -17.18 -84.22
N LEU A 248 -6.38 -18.29 -83.55
CA LEU A 248 -7.67 -18.98 -83.63
C LEU A 248 -8.83 -18.12 -83.13
N LYS A 249 -8.60 -17.30 -82.09
CA LYS A 249 -9.65 -16.57 -81.39
C LYS A 249 -9.95 -15.18 -81.97
N HIS A 250 -8.94 -14.48 -82.47
CA HIS A 250 -9.08 -13.08 -82.92
C HIS A 250 -8.94 -12.88 -84.44
N GLY A 251 -8.47 -13.88 -85.19
CA GLY A 251 -8.29 -13.76 -86.64
C GLY A 251 -7.21 -12.74 -87.03
N TRP A 252 -6.90 -12.64 -88.33
CA TRP A 252 -5.86 -11.76 -88.84
C TRP A 252 -6.32 -10.29 -88.88
N VAL A 253 -5.47 -9.36 -88.44
CA VAL A 253 -5.60 -7.93 -88.71
C VAL A 253 -4.60 -7.56 -89.80
N THR A 254 -5.08 -7.24 -90.99
CA THR A 254 -4.25 -6.72 -92.09
C THR A 254 -4.29 -5.20 -92.07
N VAL A 255 -3.15 -4.55 -91.84
CA VAL A 255 -3.01 -3.10 -92.04
C VAL A 255 -2.56 -2.90 -93.49
N GLN A 256 -3.44 -2.36 -94.34
CA GLN A 256 -3.06 -1.96 -95.69
C GLN A 256 -2.35 -0.61 -95.65
N THR A 257 -1.07 -0.57 -96.01
CA THR A 257 -0.35 0.65 -96.37
C THR A 257 -0.45 0.85 -97.88
N ASN A 258 -1.29 1.77 -98.34
CA ASN A 258 -1.31 2.22 -99.73
C ASN A 258 -0.21 3.28 -99.92
N ASP A 259 0.97 2.87 -100.40
CA ASP A 259 1.51 3.30 -101.70
C ASP A 259 2.99 2.90 -101.83
N ALA A 260 3.34 2.41 -103.02
CA ALA A 260 4.71 2.30 -103.50
C ALA A 260 4.91 3.39 -104.56
N MET A 261 5.64 4.46 -104.24
CA MET A 261 6.20 5.35 -105.26
C MET A 261 7.67 5.01 -105.45
N VAL A 262 7.94 4.30 -106.55
CA VAL A 262 9.25 4.27 -107.21
C VAL A 262 9.35 5.52 -108.08
N ASP A 263 10.41 6.32 -107.89
CA ASP A 263 10.88 7.25 -108.91
C ASP A 263 12.36 6.97 -109.24
N ALA A 264 12.66 7.16 -110.51
CA ALA A 264 13.77 6.63 -111.27
C ALA A 264 14.94 7.63 -111.40
N LYS A 265 16.13 7.07 -111.70
CA LYS A 265 17.30 7.66 -112.37
C LYS A 265 18.05 8.83 -111.71
N GLY A 266 19.38 8.69 -111.67
CA GLY A 266 20.29 9.83 -111.83
C GLY A 266 21.70 9.65 -111.27
N ASN A 267 22.61 9.19 -112.14
CA ASN A 267 24.09 9.09 -112.06
C ASN A 267 24.74 8.14 -111.04
#